data_AF-A0A7S1X1T2-F1
#
_entry.id   AF-A0A7S1X1T2-F1
#
_cell.length_a   1.000
_cell.length_b   1.000
_cell.length_c   1.000
_cell.angle_alpha   90.00
_cell.angle_beta   90.00
_cell.angle_gamma   90.00
#
_symmetry.space_group_name_H-M   'P 1'
#
loop_
_entity.id
_entity.type
_entity.pdbx_description
1 polymer ?
#
loop_
_entity_poly.entity_id
_entity_poly.type
_entity_poly.pdbx_seq_one_letter_code
_entity_poly.pdbx_strand_id
1 'polypeptide(L)'
;GGEKSRWTQAAAELGALKVQLMGDTLLAAGMVSYFGPFTAGFRDAALSKWHTLLRDKGLPCSEDFSLVTTLGNPVRIQQWNLHGLPKDEFSANNGIMMFASPKFPLCIDPQSQTNKWIRSMEGDHNLVVLKQEDANFMRMMETGLQLGRPVLLENVGEVLDGGLDPVLNKDHFKQGNTRMIR
;
A
#
# COMPACT_ATOMS: atom_id res chain seq x y z
N GLY A 1 -20.30 36.65 -11.96
CA GLY A 1 -20.75 35.30 -11.57
C GLY A 1 -19.55 34.44 -11.26
N GLY A 2 -19.28 34.20 -9.97
CA GLY A 2 -18.05 33.54 -9.51
C GLY A 2 -17.97 32.05 -9.88
N GLU A 3 -19.11 31.40 -10.11
CA GLU A 3 -19.14 29.98 -10.39
C GLU A 3 -18.53 29.64 -11.74
N LYS A 4 -18.90 30.35 -12.82
CA LYS A 4 -18.27 30.21 -14.14
C LYS A 4 -16.75 30.38 -14.08
N SER A 5 -16.27 31.36 -13.30
CA SER A 5 -14.83 31.59 -13.12
C SER A 5 -14.16 30.40 -12.43
N ARG A 6 -14.77 29.86 -11.37
CA ARG A 6 -14.27 28.71 -10.63
C ARG A 6 -14.19 27.45 -11.49
N TRP A 7 -15.24 27.17 -12.26
CA TRP A 7 -15.25 26.02 -13.18
C TRP A 7 -14.22 26.17 -14.29
N THR A 8 -14.03 27.38 -14.82
CA THR A 8 -13.02 27.65 -15.85
C THR A 8 -11.61 27.45 -15.31
N GLN A 9 -11.34 27.92 -14.08
CA GLN A 9 -10.07 27.71 -13.41
C GLN A 9 -9.82 26.21 -13.14
N ALA A 10 -10.80 25.50 -12.58
CA ALA A 10 -10.69 24.06 -12.32
C ALA A 10 -10.44 23.25 -13.61
N ALA A 11 -11.06 23.63 -14.73
CA ALA A 11 -10.80 23.00 -16.02
C ALA A 11 -9.36 23.22 -16.51
N ALA A 12 -8.80 24.42 -16.29
CA ALA A 12 -7.41 24.71 -16.63
C ALA A 12 -6.43 23.90 -15.75
N GLU A 13 -6.69 23.83 -14.44
CA GLU A 13 -5.90 23.04 -13.49
C GLU A 13 -5.93 21.54 -13.83
N LEU A 14 -7.11 21.00 -14.17
CA LEU A 14 -7.25 19.62 -14.64
C LEU A 14 -6.51 19.38 -15.96
N GLY A 15 -6.49 20.38 -16.85
CA GLY A 15 -5.72 20.33 -18.10
C GLY A 15 -4.22 20.19 -17.84
N ALA A 16 -3.67 20.96 -16.90
CA ALA A 16 -2.28 20.86 -16.48
C ALA A 16 -1.97 19.51 -15.81
N LEU A 17 -2.82 19.08 -14.87
CA LEU A 17 -2.67 17.81 -14.16
C LEU A 17 -2.66 16.62 -15.13
N LYS A 18 -3.50 16.65 -16.17
CA LYS A 18 -3.53 15.60 -17.19
C LYS A 18 -2.18 15.42 -17.90
N VAL A 19 -1.43 16.49 -18.11
CA VAL A 19 -0.11 16.45 -18.76
C VAL A 19 0.94 15.86 -17.82
N GLN A 20 0.86 16.17 -16.52
CA GLN A 20 1.80 15.73 -15.49
C GLN A 20 1.51 14.31 -14.96
N LEU A 21 0.27 13.84 -15.13
CA LEU A 21 -0.24 12.57 -14.59
C LEU A 21 0.66 11.38 -14.92
N MET A 22 1.22 11.33 -16.13
CA MET A 22 2.07 10.22 -16.54
C MET A 22 3.36 10.15 -15.71
N GLY A 23 4.03 11.28 -15.48
CA GLY A 23 5.23 11.37 -14.68
C GLY A 23 4.96 11.06 -13.21
N ASP A 24 3.89 11.63 -12.65
CA ASP A 24 3.48 11.41 -11.26
C ASP A 24 3.11 9.94 -11.01
N THR A 25 2.37 9.33 -11.93
CA THR A 25 2.00 7.90 -11.83
C THR A 25 3.25 7.02 -11.89
N LEU A 26 4.24 7.37 -12.73
CA LEU A 26 5.48 6.61 -12.84
C LEU A 26 6.31 6.70 -11.56
N LEU A 27 6.44 7.88 -10.96
CA LEU A 27 7.10 8.07 -9.66
C LEU A 27 6.39 7.28 -8.56
N ALA A 28 5.06 7.40 -8.49
CA ALA A 28 4.26 6.70 -7.49
C ALA A 28 4.35 5.17 -7.62
N ALA A 29 4.23 4.63 -8.83
CA ALA A 29 4.40 3.20 -9.10
C ALA A 29 5.80 2.72 -8.71
N GLY A 30 6.80 3.54 -8.99
CA GLY A 30 8.18 3.33 -8.59
C GLY A 30 8.36 3.27 -7.06
N MET A 31 7.77 4.20 -6.32
CA MET A 31 7.79 4.18 -4.85
C MET A 31 7.14 2.91 -4.31
N VAL A 32 5.91 2.58 -4.75
CA VAL A 32 5.17 1.39 -4.29
C VAL A 32 5.95 0.10 -4.57
N SER A 33 6.63 0.03 -5.71
CA SER A 33 7.32 -1.19 -6.16
C SER A 33 8.68 -1.40 -5.49
N TYR A 34 9.43 -0.32 -5.22
CA TYR A 34 10.84 -0.43 -4.85
C TYR A 34 11.21 0.20 -3.52
N PHE A 35 10.45 1.18 -3.02
CA PHE A 35 10.93 2.00 -1.92
C PHE A 35 10.61 1.42 -0.54
N GLY A 36 9.74 0.41 -0.46
CA GLY A 36 9.24 -0.17 0.81
C GLY A 36 10.34 -0.55 1.81
N PRO A 37 11.43 -1.21 1.40
CA PRO A 37 12.50 -1.62 2.32
C PRO A 37 13.39 -0.47 2.83
N PHE A 38 13.33 0.73 2.24
CA PHE A 38 14.29 1.79 2.52
C PHE A 38 13.78 2.82 3.56
N THR A 39 14.72 3.53 4.19
CA THR A 39 14.44 4.60 5.16
C THR A 39 13.93 5.87 4.47
N ALA A 40 13.22 6.74 5.21
CA ALA A 40 12.66 8.00 4.69
C ALA A 40 13.69 8.82 3.91
N GLY A 41 14.85 9.12 4.50
CA GLY A 41 15.88 9.94 3.83
C GLY A 41 16.45 9.30 2.56
N PHE A 42 16.54 7.97 2.48
CA PHE A 42 16.93 7.31 1.24
C PHE A 42 15.84 7.45 0.17
N ARG A 43 14.56 7.25 0.56
CA ARG A 43 13.43 7.42 -0.35
C ARG A 43 13.38 8.83 -0.93
N ASP A 44 13.58 9.85 -0.10
CA ASP A 44 13.57 11.26 -0.53
C ASP A 44 14.70 11.53 -1.53
N ALA A 45 15.92 11.05 -1.24
CA ALA A 45 17.06 11.19 -2.14
C ALA A 45 16.86 10.45 -3.47
N ALA A 46 16.29 9.23 -3.43
CA ALA A 46 16.00 8.45 -4.63
C ALA A 46 14.88 9.10 -5.46
N LEU A 47 13.81 9.57 -4.81
CA LEU A 47 12.69 10.26 -5.43
C LEU A 47 13.14 11.54 -6.13
N SER A 48 13.97 12.35 -5.48
CA SER A 48 14.53 13.58 -6.07
C SER A 48 15.36 13.30 -7.33
N LYS A 49 16.18 12.24 -7.31
CA LYS A 49 16.95 11.79 -8.49
C LYS A 49 16.03 11.32 -9.61
N TRP A 50 14.99 10.55 -9.30
CA TRP A 50 14.04 10.05 -10.29
C TRP A 50 13.21 11.18 -10.90
N HIS A 51 12.75 12.11 -10.07
CA HIS A 51 12.03 13.31 -10.52
C HIS A 51 12.89 14.15 -11.48
N THR A 52 14.19 14.32 -11.18
CA THR A 52 15.13 15.03 -12.06
C THR A 52 15.34 14.27 -13.38
N LEU A 53 15.54 12.95 -13.31
CA LEU A 53 15.69 12.11 -14.50
C LEU A 53 14.48 12.18 -15.43
N LEU A 54 13.25 12.15 -14.89
CA LEU A 54 12.04 12.25 -15.70
C LEU A 54 11.95 13.60 -16.42
N ARG A 55 12.29 14.70 -15.73
CA ARG A 55 12.34 16.04 -16.33
C ARG A 55 13.40 16.13 -17.43
N ASP A 56 14.59 15.58 -17.22
CA ASP A 56 15.65 15.53 -18.23
C ASP A 56 15.25 14.70 -19.46
N LYS A 57 14.35 13.72 -19.28
CA LYS A 57 13.76 12.92 -20.37
C LYS A 57 12.55 13.58 -21.02
N GLY A 58 12.17 14.78 -20.61
CA GLY A 58 11.02 15.51 -21.15
C GLY A 58 9.67 14.92 -20.74
N LEU A 59 9.61 14.16 -19.64
CA LEU A 59 8.36 13.69 -19.04
C LEU A 59 7.90 14.68 -17.98
N PRO A 60 6.79 15.42 -18.22
CA PRO A 60 6.25 16.35 -17.24
C PRO A 60 5.81 15.61 -15.98
N CYS A 61 6.16 16.16 -14.82
CA CYS A 61 5.74 15.73 -13.49
C CYS A 61 5.29 16.97 -12.72
N SER A 62 4.54 16.79 -11.63
CA SER A 62 4.24 17.85 -10.68
C SER A 62 5.52 18.34 -10.00
N GLU A 63 5.69 19.67 -9.85
CA GLU A 63 6.89 20.23 -9.20
C GLU A 63 7.05 19.70 -7.77
N ASP A 64 5.94 19.66 -7.04
CA ASP A 64 5.82 19.12 -5.69
C ASP A 64 5.10 17.77 -5.72
N PHE A 65 5.74 16.75 -6.28
CA PHE A 65 5.20 15.40 -6.28
C PHE A 65 4.96 14.90 -4.84
N SER A 66 3.78 14.32 -4.60
CA SER A 66 3.46 13.62 -3.35
C SER A 66 2.73 12.30 -3.64
N LEU A 67 3.16 11.24 -2.96
CA LEU A 67 2.48 9.94 -3.06
C LEU A 67 1.05 10.01 -2.50
N VAL A 68 0.83 10.84 -1.47
CA VAL A 68 -0.47 11.07 -0.85
C VAL A 68 -1.44 11.74 -1.82
N THR A 69 -0.99 12.72 -2.61
CA THR A 69 -1.86 13.38 -3.59
C THR A 69 -2.09 12.51 -4.83
N THR A 70 -1.11 11.68 -5.20
CA THR A 70 -1.16 10.86 -6.42
C THR A 70 -1.98 9.57 -6.22
N LEU A 71 -1.74 8.83 -5.13
CA LEU A 71 -2.39 7.53 -4.86
C LEU A 71 -3.19 7.50 -3.55
N GLY A 72 -3.05 8.52 -2.70
CA GLY A 72 -3.76 8.58 -1.44
C GLY A 72 -5.24 8.89 -1.61
N ASN A 73 -6.06 8.28 -0.75
CA ASN A 73 -7.46 8.65 -0.59
C ASN A 73 -7.61 9.35 0.77
N PRO A 74 -7.98 10.66 0.80
CA PRO A 74 -8.06 11.42 2.05
C PRO A 74 -9.00 10.81 3.09
N VAL A 75 -10.13 10.22 2.66
CA VAL A 75 -11.09 9.56 3.56
C VAL A 75 -10.47 8.32 4.17
N ARG A 76 -9.77 7.52 3.36
CA ARG A 76 -9.10 6.31 3.84
C ARG A 76 -7.95 6.62 4.80
N ILE A 77 -7.14 7.63 4.49
CA ILE A 77 -6.06 8.10 5.36
C ILE A 77 -6.64 8.60 6.69
N GLN A 78 -7.75 9.34 6.65
CA GLN A 78 -8.44 9.77 7.86
C GLN A 78 -8.92 8.57 8.70
N GLN A 79 -9.49 7.54 8.07
CA GLN A 79 -9.87 6.31 8.75
C GLN A 79 -8.66 5.62 9.38
N TRP A 80 -7.54 5.51 8.68
CA TRP A 80 -6.32 4.95 9.24
C TRP A 80 -5.85 5.70 10.48
N ASN A 81 -5.92 7.03 10.46
CA ASN A 81 -5.58 7.87 11.60
C ASN A 81 -6.51 7.62 12.80
N LEU A 82 -7.81 7.38 12.57
CA LEU A 82 -8.76 7.00 13.62
C LEU A 82 -8.42 5.64 14.24
N HIS A 83 -7.90 4.71 13.43
CA HIS A 83 -7.42 3.40 13.88
C HIS A 83 -5.98 3.42 14.43
N GLY A 84 -5.39 4.60 14.62
CA GLY A 84 -4.09 4.76 15.29
C GLY A 84 -2.86 4.79 14.39
N LEU A 85 -3.02 4.90 13.06
CA LEU A 85 -1.89 5.27 12.20
C LEU A 85 -1.46 6.71 12.53
N PRO A 86 -0.16 7.01 12.67
CA PRO A 86 0.29 8.37 12.84
C PRO A 86 -0.07 9.30 11.68
N LYS A 87 -0.27 10.57 12.02
CA LYS A 87 -0.61 11.63 11.06
C LYS A 87 0.62 12.27 10.39
N ASP A 88 1.71 11.51 10.25
CA ASP A 88 2.90 11.96 9.55
C ASP A 88 2.95 11.39 8.12
N GLU A 89 3.69 12.06 7.24
CA GLU A 89 3.78 11.70 5.83
C GLU A 89 4.44 10.32 5.61
N PHE A 90 5.41 9.94 6.45
CA PHE A 90 6.08 8.65 6.32
C PHE A 90 5.11 7.50 6.62
N SER A 91 4.30 7.63 7.68
CA SER A 91 3.25 6.67 8.03
C SER A 91 2.15 6.61 6.97
N ALA A 92 1.71 7.76 6.44
CA ALA A 92 0.74 7.80 5.34
C ALA A 92 1.29 7.12 4.07
N ASN A 93 2.54 7.39 3.71
CA ASN A 93 3.21 6.75 2.57
C ASN A 93 3.31 5.24 2.75
N ASN A 94 3.72 4.76 3.93
CA ASN A 94 3.76 3.32 4.21
C ASN A 94 2.37 2.69 4.10
N GLY A 95 1.33 3.34 4.62
CA GLY A 95 -0.05 2.88 4.47
C GLY A 95 -0.49 2.79 3.01
N ILE A 96 -0.22 3.83 2.21
CA ILE A 96 -0.53 3.83 0.76
C ILE A 96 0.21 2.70 0.06
N MET A 97 1.52 2.54 0.29
CA MET A 97 2.32 1.49 -0.33
C MET A 97 1.83 0.10 0.04
N MET A 98 1.45 -0.10 1.31
CA MET A 98 0.90 -1.36 1.82
C MET A 98 -0.36 -1.77 1.07
N PHE A 99 -1.26 -0.82 0.81
CA PHE A 99 -2.55 -1.09 0.17
C PHE A 99 -2.55 -0.97 -1.37
N ALA A 100 -1.57 -0.28 -1.95
CA ALA A 100 -1.38 -0.20 -3.40
C ALA A 100 -0.52 -1.35 -3.94
N SER A 101 0.27 -2.00 -3.10
CA SER A 101 1.13 -3.12 -3.50
C SER A 101 0.31 -4.34 -3.93
N PRO A 102 0.65 -4.98 -5.07
CA PRO A 102 0.06 -6.25 -5.45
C PRO A 102 0.59 -7.42 -4.61
N LYS A 103 1.67 -7.25 -3.84
CA LYS A 103 2.25 -8.28 -2.96
C LYS A 103 1.78 -8.07 -1.52
N PHE A 104 1.71 -9.16 -0.75
CA PHE A 104 1.46 -9.04 0.68
C PHE A 104 2.63 -8.29 1.36
N PRO A 105 2.34 -7.28 2.19
CA PRO A 105 3.35 -6.46 2.84
C PRO A 105 4.01 -7.21 4.01
N LEU A 106 5.33 -7.11 4.10
CA LEU A 106 6.08 -7.48 5.31
C LEU A 106 6.42 -6.19 6.07
N CYS A 107 5.87 -6.04 7.27
CA CYS A 107 6.06 -4.85 8.08
C CYS A 107 7.17 -5.05 9.11
N ILE A 108 8.24 -4.26 9.00
CA ILE A 108 9.31 -4.21 10.02
C ILE A 108 8.90 -3.19 11.08
N ASP A 109 8.39 -3.67 12.21
CA ASP A 109 7.68 -2.84 13.20
C ASP A 109 8.20 -3.07 14.64
N PRO A 110 9.34 -2.46 15.02
CA PRO A 110 9.92 -2.63 16.35
C PRO A 110 9.04 -2.08 17.48
N GLN A 111 8.12 -1.17 17.17
CA GLN A 111 7.24 -0.52 18.16
C GLN A 111 5.82 -1.14 18.20
N SER A 112 5.58 -2.18 17.39
CA SER A 112 4.25 -2.80 17.23
C SER A 112 3.14 -1.80 16.86
N GLN A 113 3.48 -0.71 16.19
CA GLN A 113 2.53 0.33 15.81
C GLN A 113 1.66 -0.13 14.63
N THR A 114 2.28 -0.68 13.60
CA THR A 114 1.58 -1.25 12.43
C THR A 114 0.71 -2.41 12.86
N ASN A 115 1.21 -3.25 13.77
CA ASN A 115 0.44 -4.35 14.35
C ASN A 115 -0.85 -3.87 15.03
N LYS A 116 -0.73 -2.91 15.96
CA LYS A 116 -1.89 -2.33 16.66
C LYS A 116 -2.87 -1.67 15.69
N TRP A 117 -2.36 -0.95 14.69
CA TRP A 117 -3.17 -0.30 13.67
C TRP A 117 -3.98 -1.30 12.84
N ILE A 118 -3.36 -2.38 12.34
CA ILE A 118 -4.06 -3.43 11.58
C ILE A 118 -5.11 -4.13 12.46
N ARG A 119 -4.77 -4.45 13.72
CA ARG A 119 -5.72 -5.04 14.67
C ARG A 119 -6.93 -4.14 14.93
N SER A 120 -6.71 -2.83 15.05
CA SER A 120 -7.80 -1.87 15.22
C SER A 120 -8.66 -1.74 13.96
N MET A 121 -8.03 -1.70 12.79
CA MET A 121 -8.71 -1.50 11.51
C MET A 121 -9.53 -2.72 11.05
N GLU A 122 -9.02 -3.93 11.27
CA GLU A 122 -9.64 -5.18 10.81
C GLU A 122 -10.37 -5.95 11.93
N GLY A 123 -10.44 -5.38 13.13
CA GLY A 123 -11.04 -6.03 14.31
C GLY A 123 -12.50 -6.45 14.08
N ASP A 124 -13.30 -5.58 13.47
CA ASP A 124 -14.72 -5.84 13.17
C ASP A 124 -14.91 -6.85 12.01
N HIS A 125 -13.84 -7.20 11.28
CA HIS A 125 -13.85 -8.15 10.18
C HIS A 125 -13.41 -9.57 10.58
N ASN A 126 -13.40 -9.88 11.88
CA ASN A 126 -12.96 -11.16 12.43
C ASN A 126 -11.51 -11.51 12.06
N LEU A 127 -10.60 -10.53 12.21
CA LEU A 127 -9.17 -10.69 11.99
C LEU A 127 -8.62 -11.95 12.69
N VAL A 128 -8.00 -12.82 11.89
CA VAL A 128 -7.31 -14.01 12.39
C VAL A 128 -5.86 -13.65 12.61
N VAL A 129 -5.40 -13.69 13.86
CA VAL A 129 -4.00 -13.41 14.21
C VAL A 129 -3.28 -14.70 14.54
N LEU A 130 -2.18 -14.96 13.84
CA LEU A 130 -1.48 -16.24 13.86
C LEU A 130 0.03 -16.04 13.98
N LYS A 131 0.70 -17.05 14.50
CA LYS A 131 2.15 -17.18 14.49
C LYS A 131 2.53 -18.50 13.82
N GLN A 132 3.68 -18.54 13.15
CA GLN A 132 4.13 -19.75 12.47
C GLN A 132 4.37 -20.91 13.46
N GLU A 133 4.70 -20.60 14.71
CA GLU A 133 4.92 -21.58 15.77
C GLU A 133 3.63 -22.19 16.33
N ASP A 134 2.45 -21.67 15.95
CA ASP A 134 1.17 -22.21 16.42
C ASP A 134 0.95 -23.62 15.87
N ALA A 135 0.61 -24.58 16.75
CA ALA A 135 0.39 -25.98 16.36
C ALA A 135 -0.68 -26.18 15.26
N ASN A 136 -1.61 -25.24 15.14
CA ASN A 136 -2.68 -25.25 14.13
C ASN A 136 -2.50 -24.17 13.05
N PHE A 137 -1.30 -23.62 12.87
CA PHE A 137 -1.01 -22.49 11.99
C PHE A 137 -1.65 -22.62 10.59
N MET A 138 -1.31 -23.68 9.86
CA MET A 138 -1.82 -23.91 8.49
C MET A 138 -3.34 -24.09 8.44
N ARG A 139 -3.91 -24.77 9.43
CA ARG A 139 -5.37 -24.99 9.50
C ARG A 139 -6.12 -23.67 9.73
N MET A 140 -5.59 -22.80 10.60
CA MET A 140 -6.20 -21.50 10.87
C MET A 140 -6.04 -20.55 9.69
N MET A 141 -4.88 -20.57 9.02
CA MET A 141 -4.64 -19.85 7.76
C MET A 141 -5.66 -20.25 6.69
N GLU A 142 -5.81 -21.55 6.44
CA GLU A 142 -6.78 -22.08 5.47
C GLU A 142 -8.22 -21.64 5.81
N THR A 143 -8.60 -21.75 7.09
CA THR A 143 -9.93 -21.34 7.54
C THR A 143 -10.16 -19.84 7.32
N GLY A 144 -9.15 -19.00 7.58
CA GLY A 144 -9.20 -17.56 7.32
C GLY A 144 -9.42 -17.27 5.84
N LEU A 145 -8.65 -17.92 4.96
CA LEU A 145 -8.76 -17.77 3.50
C LEU A 145 -10.12 -18.22 2.97
N GLN A 146 -10.62 -19.39 3.39
CA GLN A 146 -11.91 -19.92 2.95
C GLN A 146 -13.09 -19.03 3.35
N LEU A 147 -13.02 -18.41 4.54
CA LEU A 147 -14.07 -17.52 5.06
C LEU A 147 -13.90 -16.06 4.62
N GLY A 148 -12.84 -15.74 3.86
CA GLY A 148 -12.54 -14.37 3.46
C GLY A 148 -12.20 -13.44 4.63
N ARG A 149 -11.67 -13.99 5.74
CA ARG A 149 -11.27 -13.21 6.91
C ARG A 149 -9.87 -12.64 6.71
N PRO A 150 -9.60 -11.39 7.14
CA PRO A 150 -8.25 -10.87 7.18
C PRO A 150 -7.35 -11.76 8.05
N VAL A 151 -6.10 -11.96 7.63
CA VAL A 151 -5.10 -12.71 8.38
C VAL A 151 -3.90 -11.83 8.65
N LEU A 152 -3.47 -11.76 9.92
CA LEU A 152 -2.25 -11.09 10.36
C LEU A 152 -1.28 -12.15 10.90
N LEU A 153 -0.16 -12.33 10.20
CA LEU A 153 0.94 -13.17 10.65
C LEU A 153 1.92 -12.35 11.48
N GLU A 154 2.10 -12.72 12.74
CA GLU A 154 3.03 -12.09 13.67
C GLU A 154 4.35 -12.85 13.76
N ASN A 155 5.39 -12.16 14.22
CA ASN A 155 6.69 -12.74 14.52
C ASN A 155 7.32 -13.50 13.33
N VAL A 156 7.12 -12.98 12.11
CA VAL A 156 7.72 -13.55 10.90
C VAL A 156 9.25 -13.56 11.04
N GLY A 157 9.83 -14.76 11.06
CA GLY A 157 11.27 -14.98 11.07
C GLY A 157 11.90 -14.96 9.67
N GLU A 158 13.18 -15.31 9.59
CA GLU A 158 13.91 -15.40 8.31
C GLU A 158 13.42 -16.56 7.42
N VAL A 159 12.83 -17.59 8.02
CA VAL A 159 12.34 -18.78 7.34
C VAL A 159 10.82 -18.89 7.53
N LEU A 160 10.11 -18.86 6.41
CA LEU A 160 8.68 -19.11 6.36
C LEU A 160 8.40 -20.58 6.02
N ASP A 161 7.27 -21.10 6.49
CA ASP A 161 6.77 -22.40 6.06
C ASP A 161 6.47 -22.38 4.55
N GLY A 162 7.05 -23.30 3.79
CA GLY A 162 6.88 -23.41 2.34
C GLY A 162 5.43 -23.66 1.91
N GLY A 163 4.56 -24.13 2.82
CA GLY A 163 3.12 -24.22 2.59
C GLY A 163 2.45 -22.87 2.32
N LEU A 164 3.10 -21.75 2.65
CA LEU A 164 2.60 -20.40 2.35
C LEU A 164 2.90 -19.93 0.92
N ASP A 165 3.81 -20.58 0.20
CA ASP A 165 4.25 -20.14 -1.13
C ASP A 165 3.08 -19.94 -2.12
N PRO A 166 2.09 -20.85 -2.24
CA PRO A 166 0.95 -20.64 -3.13
C PRO A 166 0.11 -19.41 -2.74
N VAL A 167 -0.01 -19.14 -1.44
CA VAL A 167 -0.76 -18.00 -0.91
C VAL A 167 0.01 -16.70 -1.21
N LEU A 168 1.29 -16.63 -0.84
CA LEU A 168 2.13 -15.45 -0.99
C LEU A 168 2.34 -15.05 -2.46
N ASN A 169 2.51 -16.04 -3.33
CA ASN A 169 2.63 -15.83 -4.77
C ASN A 169 1.29 -15.60 -5.47
N LYS A 170 0.17 -15.75 -4.75
CA LYS A 170 -1.19 -15.70 -5.32
C LYS A 170 -1.32 -16.67 -6.49
N ASP A 171 -0.79 -17.89 -6.33
CA ASP A 171 -0.86 -18.94 -7.34
C ASP A 171 -2.25 -19.57 -7.31
N HIS A 172 -3.12 -19.03 -8.16
CA HIS A 172 -4.51 -19.45 -8.26
C HIS A 172 -4.77 -20.17 -9.57
N PHE A 173 -5.59 -21.21 -9.49
CA PHE A 173 -6.14 -21.87 -10.67
C PHE A 173 -7.67 -21.92 -10.59
N LYS A 174 -8.33 -22.06 -11.73
CA LYS A 174 -9.77 -22.30 -11.79
C LYS A 174 -10.02 -23.80 -11.93
N GLN A 175 -10.83 -24.35 -11.03
CA GLN A 175 -11.39 -25.70 -11.19
C GLN A 175 -12.91 -25.55 -11.32
N GLY A 176 -13.41 -25.76 -12.54
CA GLY A 176 -14.78 -25.39 -12.89
C GLY A 176 -15.04 -23.90 -12.68
N ASN A 177 -16.06 -23.55 -11.90
CA ASN A 177 -16.41 -22.15 -11.56
C ASN A 177 -15.76 -21.65 -10.27
N THR A 178 -14.95 -22.46 -9.59
CA THR A 178 -14.33 -22.12 -8.31
C THR A 178 -12.88 -21.71 -8.51
N ARG A 179 -12.45 -20.62 -7.86
CA ARG A 179 -11.05 -20.20 -7.77
C ARG A 179 -10.39 -20.94 -6.62
N MET A 180 -9.32 -21.66 -6.91
CA MET A 180 -8.53 -22.43 -5.94
C MET A 180 -7.12 -21.84 -5.84
N ILE A 181 -6.45 -22.11 -4.73
CA ILE A 181 -5.02 -21.87 -4.54
C ILE A 181 -4.31 -23.21 -4.82
N ARG A 182 -3.19 -23.17 -5.56
CA ARG A 182 -2.45 -24.38 -5.96
C ARG A 182 -1.91 -25.16 -4.76
#